data_AF-A0A4S4KAL7-F1
#
_entry.id   AF-A0A4S4KAL7-F1
#
_cell.length_a   1.000
_cell.length_b   1.000
_cell.length_c   1.000
_cell.angle_alpha   90.00
_cell.angle_beta   90.00
_cell.angle_gamma   90.00
#
_symmetry.space_group_name_H-M   'P 1'
#
loop_
_entity.id
_entity.type
_entity.pdbx_description
1 polymer ?
#
loop_
_entity_poly.entity_id
_entity_poly.type
_entity_poly.pdbx_seq_one_letter_code
_entity_poly.pdbx_strand_id
1 'polypeptide(L)'
;MHTSRQAWDDACTKDLEETWKIYARLPSMATVIPTGAYSDETLLHMLLETRLICDLQRDLAKWASRRFAEDGFERRWKALAAGDRKNVVLEGIYRTMCLPDMEDRRNLCPDSTSEYLNSQNGDAFLRMLKEFLPGRHAVTSEPIHIPHPIVDRLLTLSPADEAKPGLQIAIRLYRLRRIYCLTTIVWNTFLAFYGEKETQLCAKAPKARLDAQQSPLERNVAKYHNALRKDCVYACWKCGTSEKILEPGHRLQACKLCYIVCLYICDSECQVEDWKNGVPVPHKQICGKPMNEVIHPSISSSIMMKVEENSSWIPKADAGYTRTPALLHQISLLRKGEDVDYYLLFPNSTGPGLRIGTRLAPFEKKIQFLVLRNRAFRNGDPEAVSNMFEALRVAKLKDYKSSPQDLLVVRKQLEAEYGATLVAPVPPVS
;
A
#
# COMPACT_ATOMS: atom_id res chain seq x y z
N MET A 1 26.56 -7.89 -15.70
CA MET A 1 25.51 -6.93 -15.29
C MET A 1 25.23 -6.92 -13.76
N HIS A 2 26.05 -7.61 -12.93
CA HIS A 2 25.76 -7.80 -11.49
C HIS A 2 26.73 -7.09 -10.53
N THR A 3 28.01 -6.90 -10.89
CA THR A 3 29.00 -6.32 -9.98
C THR A 3 28.75 -4.84 -9.68
N SER A 4 28.27 -4.07 -10.65
CA SER A 4 27.99 -2.63 -10.45
C SER A 4 26.85 -2.38 -9.47
N ARG A 5 25.79 -3.20 -9.50
CA ARG A 5 24.63 -3.05 -8.60
C ARG A 5 24.94 -3.52 -7.18
N GLN A 6 25.65 -4.64 -7.04
CA GLN A 6 26.07 -5.10 -5.71
C GLN A 6 27.04 -4.10 -5.07
N ALA A 7 28.05 -3.63 -5.81
CA ALA A 7 29.01 -2.65 -5.28
C ALA A 7 28.34 -1.33 -4.88
N TRP A 8 27.36 -0.86 -5.67
CA TRP A 8 26.54 0.30 -5.31
C TRP A 8 25.73 0.06 -4.04
N ASP A 9 25.06 -1.09 -3.92
CA ASP A 9 24.27 -1.40 -2.71
C ASP A 9 25.15 -1.57 -1.47
N ASP A 10 26.33 -2.17 -1.60
CA ASP A 10 27.31 -2.32 -0.51
C ASP A 10 27.80 -0.94 -0.04
N ALA A 11 28.10 -0.03 -0.98
CA ALA A 11 28.49 1.33 -0.66
C ALA A 11 27.36 2.10 0.06
N CYS A 12 26.14 2.08 -0.51
CA CYS A 12 24.98 2.72 0.12
C CYS A 12 24.67 2.12 1.51
N THR A 13 24.79 0.80 1.66
CA THR A 13 24.54 0.12 2.94
C THR A 13 25.55 0.59 4.00
N LYS A 14 26.83 0.66 3.63
CA LYS A 14 27.87 1.17 4.53
C LYS A 14 27.58 2.62 4.96
N ASP A 15 27.25 3.49 4.01
CA ASP A 15 26.95 4.90 4.29
C ASP A 15 25.72 5.05 5.20
N LEU A 16 24.67 4.23 4.96
CA LEU A 16 23.49 4.16 5.82
C LEU A 16 23.86 3.72 7.24
N GLU A 17 24.63 2.65 7.38
CA GLU A 17 25.04 2.16 8.70
C GLU A 17 25.87 3.18 9.48
N GLU A 18 26.83 3.84 8.84
CA GLU A 18 27.64 4.88 9.46
C GLU A 18 26.79 6.08 9.89
N THR A 19 25.88 6.53 9.02
CA THR A 19 24.93 7.61 9.31
C THR A 19 24.03 7.25 10.49
N TRP A 20 23.45 6.05 10.49
CA TRP A 20 22.52 5.62 11.54
C TRP A 20 23.22 5.28 12.85
N LYS A 21 24.51 4.91 12.85
CA LYS A 21 25.33 4.83 14.08
C LYS A 21 25.46 6.20 14.76
N ILE A 22 25.54 7.29 13.99
CA ILE A 22 25.56 8.66 14.53
C ILE A 22 24.16 9.02 15.04
N TYR A 23 23.12 8.82 14.23
CA TYR A 23 21.73 9.14 14.64
C TYR A 23 21.23 8.33 15.84
N ALA A 24 21.72 7.10 16.01
CA ALA A 24 21.44 6.29 17.18
C ALA A 24 21.89 6.94 18.50
N ARG A 25 22.81 7.90 18.46
CA ARG A 25 23.30 8.65 19.62
C ARG A 25 22.57 9.99 19.81
N LEU A 26 21.84 10.46 18.79
CA LEU A 26 21.07 11.69 18.89
C LEU A 26 19.81 11.45 19.74
N PRO A 27 19.48 12.35 20.68
CA PRO A 27 18.27 12.23 21.48
C PRO A 27 17.00 12.46 20.66
N SER A 28 17.02 13.43 19.73
CA SER A 28 15.90 13.77 18.85
C SER A 28 16.40 14.57 17.63
N MET A 29 15.70 14.48 16.49
CA MET A 29 15.93 15.37 15.34
C MET A 29 15.46 16.80 15.57
N ALA A 30 14.63 17.02 16.58
CA ALA A 30 14.15 18.36 16.95
C ALA A 30 15.29 19.34 17.22
N THR A 31 16.46 18.85 17.65
CA THR A 31 17.61 19.68 18.00
C THR A 31 18.38 20.21 16.78
N VAL A 32 18.19 19.60 15.61
CA VAL A 32 18.93 19.93 14.38
C VAL A 32 18.05 20.46 13.25
N ILE A 33 16.73 20.29 13.36
CA ILE A 33 15.79 20.79 12.36
C ILE A 33 15.56 22.30 12.56
N PRO A 34 15.69 23.13 11.52
CA PRO A 34 15.32 24.53 11.57
C PRO A 34 13.83 24.71 11.92
N THR A 35 13.54 25.56 12.89
CA THR A 35 12.17 25.84 13.38
C THR A 35 11.43 26.90 12.56
N GLY A 36 11.90 27.19 11.35
CA GLY A 36 11.33 28.22 10.47
C GLY A 36 9.84 28.01 10.18
N ALA A 37 9.15 29.11 9.86
CA ALA A 37 7.79 29.04 9.34
C ALA A 37 7.80 28.32 7.99
N TYR A 38 6.87 27.37 7.81
CA TYR A 38 6.69 26.67 6.54
C TYR A 38 5.63 27.39 5.71
N SER A 39 5.86 27.44 4.41
CA SER A 39 4.91 28.00 3.44
C SER A 39 3.70 27.08 3.22
N ASP A 40 2.59 27.65 2.76
CA ASP A 40 1.41 26.91 2.28
C ASP A 40 1.77 25.88 1.18
N GLU A 41 2.82 26.14 0.41
CA GLU A 41 3.35 25.21 -0.59
C GLU A 41 3.90 23.93 0.06
N THR A 42 4.62 24.05 1.18
CA THR A 42 5.10 22.87 1.93
C THR A 42 3.95 22.04 2.46
N LEU A 43 2.96 22.72 3.04
CA LEU A 43 1.75 22.11 3.56
C LEU A 43 1.00 21.33 2.48
N LEU A 44 0.91 21.91 1.29
CA LEU A 44 0.31 21.26 0.15
C LEU A 44 1.12 20.06 -0.34
N HIS A 45 2.44 20.22 -0.44
CA HIS A 45 3.33 19.12 -0.80
C HIS A 45 3.12 17.92 0.13
N MET A 46 2.94 18.14 1.44
CA MET A 46 2.60 17.06 2.36
C MET A 46 1.27 16.37 2.03
N LEU A 47 0.22 17.11 1.69
CA LEU A 47 -1.07 16.52 1.32
C LEU A 47 -0.96 15.69 0.04
N LEU A 48 -0.24 16.20 -0.95
CA LEU A 48 0.10 15.51 -2.19
C LEU A 48 0.87 14.20 -1.94
N GLU A 49 1.93 14.26 -1.14
CA GLU A 49 2.72 13.07 -0.77
C GLU A 49 1.89 12.08 0.02
N THR A 50 1.11 12.54 1.00
CA THR A 50 0.22 11.69 1.80
C THR A 50 -0.70 10.91 0.88
N ARG A 51 -1.34 11.59 -0.07
CA ARG A 51 -2.22 10.94 -1.03
C ARG A 51 -1.49 9.92 -1.89
N LEU A 52 -0.36 10.32 -2.49
CA LEU A 52 0.44 9.47 -3.36
C LEU A 52 0.83 8.17 -2.65
N ILE A 53 1.27 8.28 -1.39
CA ILE A 53 1.60 7.14 -0.55
C ILE A 53 0.36 6.27 -0.30
N CYS A 54 -0.78 6.87 0.07
CA CYS A 54 -2.02 6.13 0.31
C CYS A 54 -2.50 5.37 -0.93
N ASP A 55 -2.44 5.99 -2.11
CA ASP A 55 -2.83 5.36 -3.37
C ASP A 55 -1.85 4.21 -3.71
N LEU A 56 -0.54 4.43 -3.60
CA LEU A 56 0.48 3.39 -3.80
C LEU A 56 0.31 2.21 -2.84
N GLN A 57 0.07 2.47 -1.55
CA GLN A 57 -0.18 1.43 -0.55
C GLN A 57 -1.47 0.66 -0.84
N ARG A 58 -2.51 1.32 -1.36
CA ARG A 58 -3.75 0.66 -1.76
C ARG A 58 -3.54 -0.26 -2.96
N ASP A 59 -2.76 0.17 -3.94
CA ASP A 59 -2.42 -0.64 -5.10
C ASP A 59 -1.53 -1.83 -4.70
N LEU A 60 -0.49 -1.59 -3.91
CA LEU A 60 0.34 -2.64 -3.31
C LEU A 60 -0.53 -3.66 -2.57
N ALA A 61 -1.44 -3.18 -1.70
CA ALA A 61 -2.33 -4.05 -0.95
C ALA A 61 -3.23 -4.88 -1.86
N LYS A 62 -3.89 -4.25 -2.83
CA LYS A 62 -4.77 -4.94 -3.80
C LYS A 62 -4.02 -6.03 -4.56
N TRP A 63 -2.84 -5.71 -5.07
CA TRP A 63 -2.02 -6.62 -5.88
C TRP A 63 -1.41 -7.74 -5.06
N ALA A 64 -0.69 -7.40 -3.99
CA ALA A 64 -0.05 -8.39 -3.12
C ALA A 64 -1.10 -9.34 -2.57
N SER A 65 -2.17 -8.82 -1.99
CA SER A 65 -3.19 -9.64 -1.35
C SER A 65 -3.89 -10.58 -2.36
N ARG A 66 -4.02 -10.18 -3.64
CA ARG A 66 -4.43 -11.09 -4.73
C ARG A 66 -3.41 -12.20 -4.99
N ARG A 67 -2.14 -11.86 -5.14
CA ARG A 67 -1.05 -12.81 -5.43
C ARG A 67 -0.74 -13.77 -4.27
N PHE A 68 -0.97 -13.35 -3.02
CA PHE A 68 -0.96 -14.23 -1.86
C PHE A 68 -2.02 -15.33 -1.99
N ALA A 69 -3.24 -14.95 -2.39
CA ALA A 69 -4.37 -15.86 -2.50
C ALA A 69 -4.29 -16.76 -3.75
N GLU A 70 -4.04 -16.16 -4.92
CA GLU A 70 -4.13 -16.85 -6.22
C GLU A 70 -2.82 -17.59 -6.58
N ASP A 71 -1.65 -17.04 -6.25
CA ASP A 71 -0.36 -17.55 -6.74
C ASP A 71 0.48 -18.24 -5.65
N GLY A 72 0.01 -18.20 -4.39
CA GLY A 72 0.80 -18.65 -3.24
C GLY A 72 2.13 -17.90 -3.11
N PHE A 73 2.11 -16.58 -3.31
CA PHE A 73 3.29 -15.70 -3.32
C PHE A 73 4.30 -16.03 -2.20
N GLU A 74 3.85 -16.07 -0.94
CA GLU A 74 4.74 -16.32 0.20
C GLU A 74 5.50 -17.65 0.11
N ARG A 75 4.82 -18.73 -0.31
CA ARG A 75 5.47 -20.03 -0.50
C ARG A 75 6.52 -19.96 -1.59
N ARG A 76 6.20 -19.32 -2.73
CA ARG A 76 7.14 -19.17 -3.85
C ARG A 76 8.34 -18.29 -3.47
N TRP A 77 8.10 -17.21 -2.73
CA TRP A 77 9.15 -16.35 -2.18
C TRP A 77 10.10 -17.13 -1.27
N LYS A 78 9.54 -17.89 -0.30
CA LYS A 78 10.32 -18.70 0.64
C LYS A 78 11.10 -19.82 -0.05
N ALA A 79 10.60 -20.33 -1.18
CA ALA A 79 11.25 -21.36 -1.98
C ALA A 79 12.42 -20.85 -2.84
N LEU A 80 12.58 -19.52 -3.01
CA LEU A 80 13.75 -19.00 -3.72
C LEU A 80 15.05 -19.30 -2.97
N ALA A 81 16.10 -19.65 -3.72
CA ALA A 81 17.44 -19.69 -3.17
C ALA A 81 17.82 -18.31 -2.61
N ALA A 82 18.68 -18.27 -1.59
CA ALA A 82 19.06 -17.03 -0.92
C ALA A 82 19.68 -15.99 -1.89
N GLY A 83 20.47 -16.45 -2.88
CA GLY A 83 21.05 -15.60 -3.92
C GLY A 83 20.02 -14.99 -4.86
N ASP A 84 19.06 -15.78 -5.33
CA ASP A 84 17.98 -15.30 -6.21
C ASP A 84 17.09 -14.28 -5.50
N ARG A 85 16.79 -14.56 -4.23
CA ARG A 85 16.01 -13.65 -3.39
C ARG A 85 16.72 -12.31 -3.17
N LYS A 86 18.02 -12.35 -2.86
CA LYS A 86 18.85 -11.14 -2.75
C LYS A 86 18.85 -10.35 -4.08
N ASN A 87 18.96 -11.04 -5.22
CA ASN A 87 18.91 -10.39 -6.54
C ASN A 87 17.57 -9.68 -6.80
N VAL A 88 16.44 -10.29 -6.42
CA VAL A 88 15.11 -9.66 -6.54
C VAL A 88 14.97 -8.43 -5.66
N VAL A 89 15.47 -8.50 -4.42
CA VAL A 89 15.51 -7.35 -3.50
C VAL A 89 16.36 -6.21 -4.07
N LEU A 90 17.58 -6.52 -4.52
CA LEU A 90 18.48 -5.54 -5.12
C LEU A 90 17.88 -4.86 -6.34
N GLU A 91 17.18 -5.62 -7.20
CA GLU A 91 16.47 -5.06 -8.34
C GLU A 91 15.37 -4.09 -7.90
N GLY A 92 14.60 -4.43 -6.86
CA GLY A 92 13.57 -3.55 -6.31
C GLY A 92 14.13 -2.25 -5.73
N ILE A 93 15.22 -2.34 -4.97
CA ILE A 93 15.94 -1.18 -4.43
C ILE A 93 16.49 -0.32 -5.57
N TYR A 94 17.18 -0.92 -6.53
CA TYR A 94 17.78 -0.22 -7.67
C TYR A 94 16.74 0.55 -8.49
N ARG A 95 15.64 -0.11 -8.87
CA ARG A 95 14.52 0.56 -9.57
C ARG A 95 13.96 1.75 -8.80
N THR A 96 13.90 1.63 -7.48
CA THR A 96 13.42 2.72 -6.63
C THR A 96 14.41 3.88 -6.63
N MET A 97 15.71 3.61 -6.53
CA MET A 97 16.73 4.66 -6.53
C MET A 97 16.92 5.33 -7.90
N CYS A 98 16.48 4.71 -8.99
CA CYS A 98 16.39 5.36 -10.30
C CYS A 98 15.29 6.43 -10.38
N LEU A 99 14.40 6.54 -9.39
CA LEU A 99 13.38 7.57 -9.34
C LEU A 99 13.95 8.87 -8.72
N PRO A 100 13.43 10.05 -9.10
CA PRO A 100 13.90 11.31 -8.56
C PRO A 100 13.86 11.37 -7.02
N ASP A 101 14.91 11.93 -6.42
CA ASP A 101 15.07 12.20 -4.99
C ASP A 101 15.00 10.97 -4.06
N MET A 102 14.99 9.74 -4.62
CA MET A 102 14.83 8.53 -3.82
C MET A 102 16.09 8.15 -3.05
N GLU A 103 17.29 8.46 -3.55
CA GLU A 103 18.54 8.25 -2.80
C GLU A 103 18.56 9.10 -1.52
N ASP A 104 18.14 10.36 -1.59
CA ASP A 104 18.03 11.24 -0.42
C ASP A 104 17.00 10.69 0.59
N ARG A 105 15.87 10.16 0.11
CA ARG A 105 14.85 9.55 0.97
C ARG A 105 15.33 8.24 1.59
N ARG A 106 16.16 7.47 0.89
CA ARG A 106 16.74 6.22 1.38
C ARG A 106 17.58 6.43 2.63
N ASN A 107 18.23 7.60 2.77
CA ASN A 107 18.97 7.97 3.97
C ASN A 107 18.11 7.95 5.25
N LEU A 108 16.79 8.05 5.12
CA LEU A 108 15.83 7.96 6.23
C LEU A 108 15.38 6.52 6.55
N CYS A 109 15.89 5.53 5.82
CA CYS A 109 15.38 4.16 5.80
C CYS A 109 16.49 3.14 6.13
N PRO A 110 16.89 2.99 7.40
CA PRO A 110 17.93 2.03 7.79
C PRO A 110 17.53 0.58 7.49
N ASP A 111 16.23 0.32 7.40
CA ASP A 111 15.60 -0.96 7.07
C ASP A 111 15.44 -1.20 5.55
N SER A 112 16.05 -0.37 4.70
CA SER A 112 15.99 -0.49 3.24
C SER A 112 17.18 -1.21 2.60
N THR A 113 18.08 -1.78 3.40
CA THR A 113 19.27 -2.47 2.88
C THR A 113 18.90 -3.85 2.34
N SER A 114 19.65 -4.33 1.32
CA SER A 114 19.39 -5.67 0.78
C SER A 114 19.62 -6.77 1.83
N GLU A 115 20.57 -6.56 2.73
CA GLU A 115 20.85 -7.45 3.86
C GLU A 115 19.67 -7.54 4.83
N TYR A 116 19.11 -6.39 5.25
CA TYR A 116 17.96 -6.38 6.15
C TYR A 116 16.75 -7.07 5.51
N LEU A 117 16.39 -6.70 4.28
CA LEU A 117 15.20 -7.24 3.60
C LEU A 117 15.32 -8.74 3.28
N ASN A 118 16.54 -9.23 3.04
CA ASN A 118 16.83 -10.65 2.81
C ASN A 118 17.10 -11.43 4.12
N SER A 119 17.18 -10.75 5.26
CA SER A 119 17.45 -11.39 6.55
C SER A 119 16.34 -12.35 6.96
N GLN A 120 16.65 -13.23 7.92
CA GLN A 120 15.72 -14.24 8.44
C GLN A 120 15.15 -15.11 7.31
N ASN A 121 16.00 -15.51 6.36
CA ASN A 121 15.59 -16.26 5.18
C ASN A 121 14.44 -15.54 4.44
N GLY A 122 14.59 -14.24 4.20
CA GLY A 122 13.63 -13.38 3.49
C GLY A 122 12.32 -13.05 4.21
N ASP A 123 12.17 -13.42 5.49
CA ASP A 123 10.96 -13.10 6.26
C ASP A 123 10.86 -11.62 6.62
N ALA A 124 11.98 -10.90 6.68
CA ALA A 124 11.97 -9.45 6.94
C ALA A 124 11.18 -8.68 5.86
N PHE A 125 11.44 -8.96 4.58
CA PHE A 125 10.65 -8.41 3.47
C PHE A 125 9.16 -8.78 3.57
N LEU A 126 8.83 -10.06 3.86
CA LEU A 126 7.44 -10.50 3.97
C LEU A 126 6.70 -9.79 5.10
N ARG A 127 7.38 -9.55 6.23
CA ARG A 127 6.82 -8.80 7.36
C ARG A 127 6.48 -7.38 6.94
N MET A 128 7.44 -6.66 6.35
CA MET A 128 7.23 -5.29 5.87
C MET A 128 6.12 -5.21 4.81
N LEU A 129 6.07 -6.16 3.88
CA LEU A 129 4.98 -6.25 2.90
C LEU A 129 3.62 -6.44 3.57
N LYS A 130 3.53 -7.34 4.55
CA LYS A 130 2.29 -7.64 5.28
C LYS A 130 1.78 -6.46 6.10
N GLU A 131 2.67 -5.63 6.66
CA GLU A 131 2.29 -4.38 7.35
C GLU A 131 1.55 -3.42 6.41
N PHE A 132 1.92 -3.36 5.12
CA PHE A 132 1.22 -2.54 4.13
C PHE A 132 -0.06 -3.18 3.59
N LEU A 133 -0.47 -4.35 4.08
CA LEU A 133 -1.74 -4.99 3.73
C LEU A 133 -2.76 -4.67 4.82
N PRO A 134 -3.42 -3.49 4.78
CA PRO A 134 -4.51 -3.24 5.70
C PRO A 134 -5.56 -4.36 5.56
N GLY A 135 -6.33 -4.58 6.61
CA GLY A 135 -7.62 -5.27 6.45
C GLY A 135 -8.33 -4.61 5.28
N ARG A 136 -8.70 -5.39 4.24
CA ARG A 136 -9.05 -4.93 2.87
C ARG A 136 -10.17 -3.88 2.70
N HIS A 137 -10.66 -3.33 3.79
CA HIS A 137 -11.77 -2.39 3.88
C HIS A 137 -11.41 -1.11 4.60
N ALA A 138 -10.21 -1.01 5.18
CA ALA A 138 -9.67 0.27 5.55
C ALA A 138 -9.28 1.00 4.25
N VAL A 139 -10.08 1.99 3.86
CA VAL A 139 -9.63 3.03 2.93
C VAL A 139 -8.41 3.68 3.58
N THR A 140 -7.21 3.36 3.14
CA THR A 140 -5.98 3.99 3.63
C THR A 140 -6.06 5.50 3.37
N SER A 141 -6.57 6.25 4.35
CA SER A 141 -6.67 7.70 4.36
C SER A 141 -5.42 8.33 4.96
N GLU A 142 -4.70 7.53 5.74
CA GLU A 142 -3.42 7.88 6.33
C GLU A 142 -2.36 6.86 5.89
N PRO A 143 -1.15 7.32 5.52
CA PRO A 143 -0.03 6.46 5.20
C PRO A 143 0.29 5.49 6.34
N ILE A 144 0.38 4.20 6.01
CA ILE A 144 0.81 3.18 6.96
C ILE A 144 2.31 3.36 7.24
N HIS A 145 2.65 3.54 8.50
CA HIS A 145 4.01 3.70 8.98
C HIS A 145 4.60 2.37 9.45
N ILE A 146 5.76 1.98 8.91
CA ILE A 146 6.51 0.80 9.38
C ILE A 146 7.34 1.18 10.61
N PRO A 147 7.07 0.64 11.81
CA PRO A 147 7.81 1.04 13.01
C PRO A 147 9.30 0.70 12.91
N HIS A 148 10.15 1.60 13.39
CA HIS A 148 11.58 1.37 13.52
C HIS A 148 12.11 2.09 14.77
N PRO A 149 12.66 1.37 15.78
CA PRO A 149 12.95 1.94 17.09
C PRO A 149 13.81 3.23 17.08
N ILE A 150 14.87 3.27 16.27
CA ILE A 150 15.77 4.42 16.21
C ILE A 150 15.09 5.60 15.51
N VAL A 151 14.52 5.39 14.32
CA VAL A 151 13.75 6.38 13.56
C VAL A 151 12.62 6.96 14.41
N ASP A 152 11.84 6.10 15.07
CA ASP A 152 10.66 6.50 15.85
C ASP A 152 11.08 7.38 17.01
N ARG A 153 12.09 6.96 17.78
CA ARG A 153 12.66 7.80 18.84
C ARG A 153 13.16 9.13 18.29
N LEU A 154 13.88 9.10 17.18
CA LEU A 154 14.50 10.26 16.55
C LEU A 154 13.45 11.28 16.06
N LEU A 155 12.33 10.79 15.52
CA LEU A 155 11.24 11.59 14.98
C LEU A 155 10.11 11.82 15.99
N THR A 156 10.23 11.37 17.23
CA THR A 156 9.25 11.66 18.29
C THR A 156 9.54 13.04 18.86
N LEU A 157 8.49 13.85 18.97
CA LEU A 157 8.58 15.19 19.55
C LEU A 157 8.44 15.11 21.06
N SER A 158 9.20 15.96 21.77
CA SER A 158 8.93 16.20 23.18
C SER A 158 7.66 17.06 23.33
N PRO A 159 6.99 17.07 24.50
CA PRO A 159 5.83 17.94 24.73
C PRO A 159 6.13 19.43 24.46
N ALA A 160 7.36 19.89 24.72
CA ALA A 160 7.76 21.26 24.43
C ALA A 160 7.94 21.54 22.93
N ASP A 161 8.32 20.51 22.16
CA ASP A 161 8.49 20.60 20.71
C ASP A 161 7.17 20.47 19.95
N GLU A 162 6.19 19.76 20.52
CA GLU A 162 4.81 19.75 20.01
C GLU A 162 4.20 21.16 20.01
N ALA A 163 4.64 22.08 20.86
CA ALA A 163 4.17 23.47 20.81
C ALA A 163 4.70 24.27 19.59
N LYS A 164 5.59 23.69 18.76
CA LYS A 164 6.25 24.36 17.62
C LYS A 164 5.69 23.85 16.28
N PRO A 165 4.75 24.56 15.64
CA PRO A 165 4.07 24.07 14.42
C PRO A 165 5.05 23.75 13.28
N GLY A 166 6.09 24.57 13.08
CA GLY A 166 7.08 24.31 12.03
C GLY A 166 7.81 22.99 12.25
N LEU A 167 8.16 22.67 13.49
CA LEU A 167 8.84 21.42 13.79
C LEU A 167 7.92 20.21 13.61
N GLN A 168 6.63 20.31 13.93
CA GLN A 168 5.65 19.26 13.63
C GLN A 168 5.57 18.97 12.11
N ILE A 169 5.51 20.03 11.30
CA ILE A 169 5.47 19.93 9.83
C ILE A 169 6.74 19.24 9.32
N ALA A 170 7.91 19.65 9.82
CA ALA A 170 9.19 19.07 9.44
C ALA A 170 9.25 17.56 9.73
N ILE A 171 8.92 17.17 10.96
CA ILE A 171 8.89 15.76 11.38
C ILE A 171 7.91 14.94 10.53
N ARG A 172 6.74 15.51 10.23
CA ARG A 172 5.76 14.86 9.35
C ARG A 172 6.31 14.64 7.96
N LEU A 173 7.02 15.61 7.37
CA LEU A 173 7.70 15.44 6.07
C LEU A 173 8.73 14.32 6.10
N TYR A 174 9.57 14.25 7.14
CA TYR A 174 10.55 13.16 7.28
C TYR A 174 9.87 11.80 7.36
N ARG A 175 8.76 11.68 8.10
CA ARG A 175 7.95 10.45 8.15
C ARG A 175 7.39 10.11 6.78
N LEU A 176 6.76 11.05 6.09
CA LEU A 176 6.19 10.82 4.75
C LEU A 176 7.26 10.39 3.74
N ARG A 177 8.43 11.03 3.73
CA ARG A 177 9.56 10.66 2.88
C ARG A 177 10.02 9.24 3.11
N ARG A 178 10.16 8.83 4.38
CA ARG A 178 10.51 7.46 4.75
C ARG A 178 9.43 6.46 4.30
N ILE A 179 8.16 6.73 4.62
CA ILE A 179 7.05 5.83 4.25
C ILE A 179 6.98 5.66 2.74
N TYR A 180 7.10 6.75 1.98
CA TYR A 180 7.11 6.70 0.52
C TYR A 180 8.25 5.83 -0.01
N CYS A 181 9.46 5.99 0.55
CA CYS A 181 10.61 5.19 0.15
C CYS A 181 10.43 3.71 0.42
N LEU A 182 10.05 3.34 1.64
CA LEU A 182 9.85 1.93 1.99
C LEU A 182 8.71 1.31 1.19
N THR A 183 7.59 2.02 1.03
CA THR A 183 6.46 1.53 0.21
C THR A 183 6.92 1.27 -1.23
N THR A 184 7.68 2.20 -1.82
CA THR A 184 8.17 2.07 -3.20
C THR A 184 9.19 0.96 -3.36
N ILE A 185 10.10 0.77 -2.40
CA ILE A 185 11.05 -0.37 -2.38
C ILE A 185 10.30 -1.69 -2.31
N VAL A 186 9.32 -1.80 -1.41
CA VAL A 186 8.51 -3.02 -1.27
C VAL A 186 7.74 -3.30 -2.55
N TRP A 187 7.10 -2.29 -3.14
CA TRP A 187 6.37 -2.41 -4.39
C TRP A 187 7.27 -2.83 -5.56
N ASN A 188 8.41 -2.18 -5.77
CA ASN A 188 9.33 -2.52 -6.85
C ASN A 188 9.99 -3.90 -6.65
N THR A 189 10.27 -4.31 -5.41
CA THR A 189 10.74 -5.67 -5.09
C THR A 189 9.67 -6.70 -5.42
N PHE A 190 8.42 -6.41 -5.04
CA PHE A 190 7.28 -7.25 -5.35
C PHE A 190 7.06 -7.40 -6.86
N LEU A 191 7.11 -6.32 -7.63
CA LEU A 191 7.03 -6.37 -9.09
C LEU A 191 8.22 -7.11 -9.72
N ALA A 192 9.43 -6.88 -9.23
CA ALA A 192 10.65 -7.55 -9.71
C ALA A 192 10.55 -9.08 -9.55
N PHE A 193 9.98 -9.57 -8.45
CA PHE A 193 9.73 -11.01 -8.26
C PHE A 193 8.88 -11.62 -9.38
N TYR A 194 7.92 -10.86 -9.91
CA TYR A 194 7.04 -11.29 -11.00
C TYR A 194 7.61 -10.97 -12.39
N GLY A 195 8.80 -10.36 -12.49
CA GLY A 195 9.35 -9.88 -13.75
C GLY A 195 8.54 -8.71 -14.35
N GLU A 196 7.70 -8.07 -13.54
CA GLU A 196 6.86 -6.94 -13.93
C GLU A 196 7.58 -5.62 -13.62
N LYS A 197 7.11 -4.52 -14.24
CA LYS A 197 7.58 -3.16 -13.94
C LYS A 197 6.43 -2.19 -14.06
N GLU A 198 6.44 -1.14 -13.23
CA GLU A 198 5.50 -0.04 -13.34
C GLU A 198 6.18 1.16 -13.98
N THR A 199 5.46 1.83 -14.87
CA THR A 199 5.88 3.14 -15.37
C THR A 199 5.36 4.19 -14.42
N GLN A 200 6.23 4.68 -13.53
CA GLN A 200 5.86 5.78 -12.66
C GLN A 200 5.73 7.05 -13.47
N LEU A 201 4.55 7.67 -13.41
CA LEU A 201 4.32 8.98 -13.99
C LEU A 201 4.76 10.03 -12.98
N CYS A 202 5.71 10.89 -13.35
CA CYS A 202 5.96 12.11 -12.59
C CYS A 202 4.74 13.03 -12.72
N ALA A 203 4.04 13.30 -11.62
CA ALA A 203 3.01 14.33 -11.61
C ALA A 203 3.65 15.71 -11.52
N LYS A 204 3.16 16.69 -12.30
CA LYS A 204 3.62 18.08 -12.17
C LYS A 204 3.23 18.62 -10.81
N ALA A 205 4.22 18.95 -9.99
CA ALA A 205 4.01 19.75 -8.78
C ALA A 205 3.39 21.12 -9.14
N PRO A 206 2.75 21.84 -8.20
CA PRO A 206 2.32 23.21 -8.39
C PRO A 206 3.48 24.13 -8.79
N LYS A 207 3.20 25.21 -9.53
CA LYS A 207 4.23 26.25 -9.77
C LYS A 207 4.39 27.07 -8.49
N ALA A 208 5.54 26.93 -7.83
CA ALA A 208 5.98 27.92 -6.85
C ALA A 208 5.90 29.30 -7.51
N ARG A 209 5.29 30.27 -6.83
CA ARG A 209 5.41 31.67 -7.25
C ARG A 209 6.86 32.06 -6.98
N LEU A 210 7.62 32.29 -8.05
CA LEU A 210 8.97 32.82 -7.91
C LEU A 210 8.84 34.28 -7.51
N ASP A 211 9.18 34.59 -6.27
CA ASP A 211 9.27 35.98 -5.83
C ASP A 211 10.44 36.66 -6.56
N ALA A 212 10.25 37.93 -6.91
CA ALA A 212 11.22 38.71 -7.69
C ALA A 212 12.59 38.88 -6.98
N GLN A 213 12.68 38.55 -5.69
CA GLN A 213 13.86 38.71 -4.84
C GLN A 213 14.73 37.44 -4.70
N GLN A 214 14.49 36.39 -5.47
CA GLN A 214 15.29 35.16 -5.35
C GLN A 214 16.78 35.37 -5.67
N SER A 215 17.61 34.79 -4.82
CA SER A 215 19.06 34.68 -4.98
C SER A 215 19.42 33.92 -6.27
N PRO A 216 20.64 34.11 -6.83
CA PRO A 216 21.08 33.37 -8.01
C PRO A 216 21.03 31.85 -7.84
N LEU A 217 21.31 31.35 -6.63
CA LEU A 217 21.24 29.93 -6.31
C LEU A 217 19.80 29.41 -6.39
N GLU A 218 18.84 30.11 -5.77
CA GLU A 218 17.42 29.77 -5.83
C GLU A 218 16.90 29.77 -7.27
N ARG A 219 17.36 30.71 -8.11
CA ARG A 219 17.00 30.72 -9.54
C ARG A 219 17.57 29.52 -10.29
N ASN A 220 18.79 29.09 -9.98
CA ASN A 220 19.39 27.92 -10.61
C ASN A 220 18.67 26.63 -10.19
N VAL A 221 18.35 26.51 -8.89
CA VAL A 221 17.53 25.41 -8.35
C VAL A 221 16.14 25.41 -9.01
N ALA A 222 15.49 26.57 -9.11
CA ALA A 222 14.20 26.71 -9.80
C ALA A 222 14.28 26.34 -11.29
N LYS A 223 15.36 26.72 -12.00
CA LYS A 223 15.58 26.31 -13.40
C LYS A 223 15.75 24.80 -13.53
N TYR A 224 16.52 24.18 -12.64
CA TYR A 224 16.70 22.73 -12.61
C TYR A 224 15.37 21.99 -12.39
N HIS A 225 14.60 22.37 -11.36
CA HIS A 225 13.28 21.79 -11.12
C HIS A 225 12.31 22.06 -12.28
N ASN A 226 12.35 23.24 -12.89
CA ASN A 226 11.53 23.54 -14.06
C ASN A 226 11.91 22.67 -15.27
N ALA A 227 13.17 22.29 -15.43
CA ALA A 227 13.59 21.35 -16.47
C ALA A 227 13.02 19.95 -16.19
N LEU A 228 13.16 19.44 -14.96
CA LEU A 228 12.58 18.15 -14.55
C LEU A 228 11.06 18.11 -14.75
N ARG A 229 10.37 19.23 -14.50
CA ARG A 229 8.92 19.34 -14.66
C ARG A 229 8.42 19.28 -16.10
N LYS A 230 9.28 19.42 -17.11
CA LYS A 230 8.87 19.33 -18.52
C LYS A 230 8.37 17.93 -18.86
N ASP A 231 8.94 16.91 -18.23
CA ASP A 231 8.60 15.52 -18.48
C ASP A 231 7.42 15.02 -17.64
N CYS A 232 7.11 15.74 -16.56
CA CYS A 232 5.97 15.44 -15.70
C CYS A 232 4.64 15.75 -16.40
N VAL A 233 3.58 15.05 -16.00
CA VAL A 233 2.24 15.17 -16.57
C VAL A 233 1.26 15.74 -15.55
N TYR A 234 0.22 16.43 -16.03
CA TYR A 234 -0.93 16.70 -15.18
C TYR A 234 -1.77 15.42 -15.08
N ALA A 235 -2.31 15.18 -13.90
CA ALA A 235 -3.15 14.03 -13.63
C ALA A 235 -4.38 14.45 -12.82
N CYS A 236 -5.49 13.76 -13.02
CA CYS A 236 -6.71 14.00 -12.29
C CYS A 236 -6.51 13.73 -10.79
N TRP A 237 -6.91 14.69 -9.97
CA TRP A 237 -6.86 14.61 -8.53
C TRP A 237 -7.86 13.59 -7.95
N LYS A 238 -8.84 13.08 -8.68
CA LYS A 238 -9.67 11.98 -8.14
C LYS A 238 -9.15 10.61 -8.55
N CYS A 239 -8.98 10.41 -9.85
CA CYS A 239 -8.76 9.08 -10.43
C CYS A 239 -7.31 8.82 -10.88
N GLY A 240 -6.42 9.83 -10.84
CA GLY A 240 -5.04 9.69 -11.27
C GLY A 240 -4.85 9.63 -12.80
N THR A 241 -5.93 9.67 -13.59
CA THR A 241 -5.88 9.68 -15.06
C THR A 241 -5.00 10.83 -15.56
N SER A 242 -3.97 10.47 -16.31
CA SER A 242 -3.04 11.42 -16.92
C SER A 242 -3.71 12.20 -18.05
N GLU A 243 -3.37 13.48 -18.19
CA GLU A 243 -3.80 14.31 -19.33
C GLU A 243 -3.40 13.67 -20.68
N LYS A 244 -2.28 12.92 -20.72
CA LYS A 244 -1.80 12.26 -21.94
C LYS A 244 -2.71 11.14 -22.47
N ILE A 245 -3.58 10.59 -21.62
CA ILE A 245 -4.49 9.49 -21.99
C ILE A 245 -5.94 9.95 -22.16
N LEU A 246 -6.20 11.25 -22.05
CA LEU A 246 -7.51 11.81 -22.34
C LEU A 246 -7.76 11.84 -23.86
N GLU A 247 -9.02 11.70 -24.25
CA GLU A 247 -9.44 11.82 -25.64
C GLU A 247 -9.02 13.16 -26.24
N PRO A 248 -8.63 13.20 -27.53
CA PRO A 248 -8.26 14.44 -28.20
C PRO A 248 -9.30 15.55 -27.99
N GLY A 249 -8.84 16.74 -27.59
CA GLY A 249 -9.71 17.90 -27.28
C GLY A 249 -10.16 17.99 -25.82
N HIS A 250 -10.00 16.94 -25.01
CA HIS A 250 -10.25 17.00 -23.57
C HIS A 250 -9.03 17.51 -22.82
N ARG A 251 -9.26 18.28 -21.75
CA ARG A 251 -8.23 18.80 -20.85
C ARG A 251 -8.71 18.67 -19.42
N LEU A 252 -7.78 18.47 -18.50
CA LEU A 252 -8.12 18.50 -17.09
C LEU A 252 -8.57 19.90 -16.68
N GLN A 253 -9.64 19.97 -15.90
CA GLN A 253 -10.20 21.22 -15.40
C GLN A 253 -9.58 21.57 -14.04
N ALA A 254 -9.06 22.78 -13.90
CA ALA A 254 -8.56 23.26 -12.61
C ALA A 254 -9.71 23.82 -11.75
N CYS A 255 -9.73 23.50 -10.46
CA CYS A 255 -10.65 24.17 -9.52
C CYS A 255 -10.28 25.65 -9.40
N LYS A 256 -11.25 26.55 -9.68
CA LYS A 256 -11.04 28.01 -9.69
C LYS A 256 -10.56 28.57 -8.34
N LEU A 257 -11.02 27.98 -7.23
CA LEU A 257 -10.65 28.41 -5.88
C LEU A 257 -9.31 27.79 -5.42
N CYS A 258 -8.90 26.69 -6.05
CA CYS A 258 -7.68 25.94 -5.70
C CYS A 258 -6.62 26.01 -6.80
N TYR A 259 -6.66 27.02 -7.68
CA TYR A 259 -5.75 27.09 -8.83
C TYR A 259 -4.28 27.15 -8.40
N ILE A 260 -4.01 27.73 -7.21
CA ILE A 260 -2.69 27.76 -6.57
C ILE A 260 -2.18 26.34 -6.27
N VAL A 261 -3.11 25.46 -5.91
CA VAL A 261 -2.88 24.08 -5.50
C VAL A 261 -2.77 23.12 -6.70
N CYS A 262 -3.08 23.59 -7.91
CA CYS A 262 -3.06 22.77 -9.13
C CYS A 262 -3.94 21.51 -9.01
N LEU A 263 -5.11 21.62 -8.37
CA LEU A 263 -6.11 20.54 -8.36
C LEU A 263 -6.77 20.46 -9.74
N TYR A 264 -6.28 19.52 -10.55
CA TYR A 264 -6.82 19.20 -11.86
C TYR A 264 -7.82 18.06 -11.73
N ILE A 265 -8.96 18.14 -12.40
CA ILE A 265 -10.01 17.13 -12.36
C ILE A 265 -10.37 16.70 -13.79
N CYS A 266 -10.73 15.43 -13.95
CA CYS A 266 -11.12 14.86 -15.23
C CYS A 266 -12.42 15.49 -15.77
N ASP A 267 -13.47 15.49 -14.95
CA ASP A 267 -14.82 15.95 -15.26
C ASP A 267 -15.57 16.34 -13.97
N SER A 268 -16.85 16.69 -14.11
CA SER A 268 -17.71 17.04 -12.96
C SER A 268 -17.97 15.87 -12.01
N GLU A 269 -17.94 14.61 -12.48
CA GLU A 269 -18.16 13.43 -11.64
C GLU A 269 -16.98 13.22 -10.70
N CYS A 270 -15.75 13.21 -11.24
CA CYS A 270 -14.51 13.24 -10.47
C CYS A 270 -14.53 14.37 -9.43
N GLN A 271 -15.04 15.56 -9.79
CA GLN A 271 -15.09 16.72 -8.88
C GLN A 271 -16.06 16.50 -7.72
N VAL A 272 -17.29 16.04 -8.00
CA VAL A 272 -18.30 15.79 -6.97
C VAL A 272 -17.85 14.69 -6.01
N GLU A 273 -17.21 13.65 -6.54
CA GLU A 273 -16.71 12.55 -5.73
C GLU A 273 -15.52 12.97 -4.86
N ASP A 274 -14.60 13.78 -5.38
CA ASP A 274 -13.49 14.36 -4.60
C ASP A 274 -13.99 15.38 -3.55
N TRP A 275 -15.06 16.11 -3.89
CA TRP A 275 -15.71 17.05 -2.97
C TRP A 275 -16.25 16.38 -1.71
N LYS A 276 -16.83 15.18 -1.86
CA LYS A 276 -17.42 14.41 -0.77
C LYS A 276 -16.40 13.49 -0.09
N ASN A 277 -15.63 12.76 -0.90
CA ASN A 277 -14.85 11.57 -0.51
C ASN A 277 -13.39 11.66 -0.99
N GLY A 278 -12.84 12.88 -1.12
CA GLY A 278 -11.43 13.09 -1.44
C GLY A 278 -10.51 12.48 -0.39
N VAL A 279 -9.34 12.01 -0.83
CA VAL A 279 -8.29 11.39 0.00
C VAL A 279 -7.01 12.19 -0.17
N PRO A 280 -6.26 12.51 0.91
CA PRO A 280 -6.52 12.15 2.31
C PRO A 280 -7.66 12.94 2.96
N VAL A 281 -8.02 14.08 2.39
CA VAL A 281 -9.11 14.95 2.89
C VAL A 281 -10.05 15.31 1.74
N PRO A 282 -11.38 15.42 1.98
CA PRO A 282 -12.32 15.88 0.97
C PRO A 282 -11.99 17.30 0.48
N HIS A 283 -12.14 17.55 -0.83
CA HIS A 283 -11.81 18.83 -1.44
C HIS A 283 -12.50 20.01 -0.75
N LYS A 284 -13.76 19.85 -0.34
CA LYS A 284 -14.52 20.91 0.35
C LYS A 284 -13.85 21.43 1.63
N GLN A 285 -12.99 20.62 2.24
CA GLN A 285 -12.26 21.01 3.46
C GLN A 285 -11.06 21.90 3.15
N ILE A 286 -10.48 21.79 1.95
CA ILE A 286 -9.29 22.53 1.51
C ILE A 286 -9.61 23.65 0.52
N CYS A 287 -10.81 23.62 -0.08
CA CYS A 287 -11.19 24.55 -1.14
C CYS A 287 -11.25 26.01 -0.65
N GLY A 288 -10.39 26.86 -1.21
CA GLY A 288 -10.39 28.31 -0.92
C GLY A 288 -9.98 28.68 0.52
N LYS A 289 -9.43 27.74 1.29
CA LYS A 289 -8.97 27.99 2.67
C LYS A 289 -7.45 28.15 2.73
N PRO A 290 -6.92 28.96 3.65
CA PRO A 290 -5.49 29.01 3.89
C PRO A 290 -5.03 27.67 4.51
N MET A 291 -3.83 27.21 4.15
CA MET A 291 -3.42 25.82 4.46
C MET A 291 -3.15 25.61 5.95
N ASN A 292 -2.83 26.67 6.69
CA ASN A 292 -2.68 26.65 8.15
C ASN A 292 -3.97 26.25 8.87
N GLU A 293 -5.15 26.57 8.34
CA GLU A 293 -6.45 26.15 8.89
C GLU A 293 -6.76 24.67 8.57
N VAL A 294 -6.27 24.19 7.42
CA VAL A 294 -6.52 22.81 6.95
C VAL A 294 -5.75 21.77 7.77
N ILE A 295 -4.53 22.11 8.21
CA ILE A 295 -3.57 21.15 8.81
C ILE A 295 -3.59 21.19 10.34
N HIS A 296 -4.60 21.82 10.95
CA HIS A 296 -4.79 21.77 12.41
C HIS A 296 -4.78 20.30 12.93
N PRO A 297 -4.38 20.05 14.20
CA PRO A 297 -4.00 18.72 14.71
C PRO A 297 -5.07 17.62 14.68
N SER A 298 -6.28 17.91 14.18
CA SER A 298 -7.33 16.91 13.97
C SER A 298 -6.90 15.79 13.01
N ILE A 299 -5.91 16.01 12.14
CA ILE A 299 -5.29 14.95 11.32
C ILE A 299 -4.34 14.07 12.14
N SER A 300 -3.86 14.52 13.30
CA SER A 300 -2.81 13.82 14.06
C SER A 300 -3.31 12.98 15.24
N SER A 301 -4.61 12.96 15.56
CA SER A 301 -5.04 12.33 16.84
C SER A 301 -6.35 11.54 16.82
N SER A 302 -7.22 11.61 15.80
CA SER A 302 -8.53 10.95 15.96
C SER A 302 -9.35 10.71 14.70
N ILE A 303 -8.74 10.47 13.55
CA ILE A 303 -9.44 9.74 12.49
C ILE A 303 -9.22 8.25 12.77
N MET A 304 -9.68 7.78 13.93
CA MET A 304 -10.02 6.37 14.06
C MET A 304 -11.01 6.10 12.96
N MET A 305 -10.54 5.36 11.95
CA MET A 305 -11.33 4.94 10.83
C MET A 305 -12.64 4.36 11.36
N LYS A 306 -13.73 5.12 11.28
CA LYS A 306 -15.05 4.52 11.15
C LYS A 306 -15.02 3.87 9.78
N VAL A 307 -14.39 2.70 9.72
CA VAL A 307 -14.66 1.73 8.66
C VAL A 307 -16.17 1.57 8.75
N GLU A 308 -16.91 2.19 7.84
CA GLU A 308 -18.33 1.92 7.71
C GLU A 308 -18.43 0.44 7.38
N GLU A 309 -18.65 -0.37 8.42
CA GLU A 309 -18.92 -1.79 8.35
C GLU A 309 -20.33 -2.03 7.80
N ASN A 310 -20.65 -1.41 6.66
CA ASN A 310 -21.97 -1.53 6.05
C ASN A 310 -22.16 -2.82 5.25
N SER A 311 -21.33 -3.86 5.49
CA SER A 311 -21.65 -5.22 5.06
C SER A 311 -22.05 -6.04 6.30
N SER A 312 -23.32 -5.91 6.71
CA SER A 312 -23.88 -6.50 7.95
C SER A 312 -23.68 -8.02 8.11
N TRP A 313 -23.30 -8.74 7.05
CA TRP A 313 -23.22 -10.20 7.02
C TRP A 313 -21.84 -10.80 7.28
N ILE A 314 -20.77 -10.00 7.23
CA ILE A 314 -19.40 -10.47 7.50
C ILE A 314 -19.06 -10.11 8.96
N PRO A 315 -18.88 -11.09 9.86
CA PRO A 315 -18.60 -10.79 11.27
C PRO A 315 -17.24 -10.10 11.44
N LYS A 316 -17.02 -9.47 12.60
CA LYS A 316 -15.68 -9.01 13.02
C LYS A 316 -14.77 -10.20 13.34
N ALA A 317 -13.45 -10.01 13.29
CA ALA A 317 -12.54 -10.99 13.87
C ALA A 317 -12.67 -10.96 15.41
N ASP A 318 -12.59 -12.13 16.05
CA ASP A 318 -12.51 -12.24 17.51
C ASP A 318 -11.15 -11.70 17.98
N ALA A 319 -11.09 -11.27 19.25
CA ALA A 319 -9.85 -10.75 19.84
C ALA A 319 -8.72 -11.78 19.75
N GLY A 320 -7.55 -11.35 19.27
CA GLY A 320 -6.37 -12.20 19.10
C GLY A 320 -6.31 -12.97 17.78
N TYR A 321 -7.36 -12.95 16.95
CA TYR A 321 -7.32 -13.55 15.62
C TYR A 321 -7.03 -12.50 14.53
N THR A 322 -5.91 -12.69 13.82
CA THR A 322 -5.56 -11.87 12.65
C THR A 322 -5.89 -12.62 11.37
N ARG A 323 -6.82 -12.07 10.58
CA ARG A 323 -7.20 -12.64 9.28
C ARG A 323 -6.01 -12.61 8.32
N THR A 324 -5.80 -13.70 7.59
CA THR A 324 -4.74 -13.77 6.59
C THR A 324 -5.04 -12.86 5.38
N PRO A 325 -4.02 -12.46 4.59
CA PRO A 325 -4.23 -11.74 3.34
C PRO A 325 -5.13 -12.47 2.34
N ALA A 326 -5.07 -13.81 2.32
CA ALA A 326 -5.91 -14.63 1.47
C ALA A 326 -7.38 -14.59 1.90
N LEU A 327 -7.66 -14.68 3.21
CA LEU A 327 -9.03 -14.54 3.72
C LEU A 327 -9.60 -13.14 3.49
N LEU A 328 -8.77 -12.10 3.68
CA LEU A 328 -9.17 -10.75 3.31
C LEU A 328 -9.53 -10.67 1.82
N HIS A 329 -8.84 -11.43 0.94
CA HIS A 329 -9.25 -11.59 -0.46
C HIS A 329 -10.65 -12.06 -0.64
N GLN A 330 -10.95 -13.16 0.03
CA GLN A 330 -12.23 -13.80 -0.08
C GLN A 330 -13.37 -12.88 0.38
N ILE A 331 -13.18 -12.19 1.51
CA ILE A 331 -14.14 -11.21 2.01
C ILE A 331 -14.34 -10.07 1.00
N SER A 332 -13.27 -9.59 0.38
CA SER A 332 -13.36 -8.52 -0.63
C SER A 332 -14.14 -8.94 -1.88
N LEU A 333 -14.03 -10.19 -2.32
CA LEU A 333 -14.83 -10.70 -3.44
C LEU A 333 -16.29 -10.82 -3.04
N LEU A 334 -16.58 -11.37 -1.86
CA LEU A 334 -17.94 -11.54 -1.34
C LEU A 334 -18.71 -10.22 -1.19
N ARG A 335 -18.02 -9.11 -0.91
CA ARG A 335 -18.66 -7.79 -0.85
C ARG A 335 -19.01 -7.21 -2.21
N LYS A 336 -18.33 -7.65 -3.28
CA LYS A 336 -18.58 -7.18 -4.66
C LYS A 336 -19.61 -8.04 -5.38
N GLY A 337 -19.72 -9.32 -5.02
CA GLY A 337 -20.66 -10.25 -5.63
C GLY A 337 -22.03 -10.16 -5.00
N GLU A 338 -23.05 -9.84 -5.80
CA GLU A 338 -24.43 -10.02 -5.38
C GLU A 338 -24.78 -11.52 -5.36
N ASP A 339 -25.29 -11.99 -4.21
CA ASP A 339 -25.77 -13.36 -4.01
C ASP A 339 -24.71 -14.45 -4.29
N VAL A 340 -23.51 -14.31 -3.75
CA VAL A 340 -22.48 -15.38 -3.77
C VAL A 340 -22.13 -15.77 -2.33
N ASP A 341 -22.12 -17.08 -2.04
CA ASP A 341 -21.83 -17.57 -0.68
C ASP A 341 -20.33 -17.75 -0.45
N TYR A 342 -19.58 -18.10 -1.50
CA TYR A 342 -18.13 -18.30 -1.48
C TYR A 342 -17.53 -18.22 -2.89
N TYR A 343 -16.34 -17.66 -3.06
CA TYR A 343 -15.58 -17.69 -4.32
C TYR A 343 -14.49 -18.77 -4.30
N LEU A 344 -14.43 -19.58 -5.35
CA LEU A 344 -13.34 -20.52 -5.57
C LEU A 344 -12.35 -19.94 -6.59
N LEU A 345 -11.07 -19.99 -6.24
CA LEU A 345 -9.97 -19.41 -7.01
C LEU A 345 -9.16 -20.53 -7.64
N PHE A 346 -9.36 -20.76 -8.93
CA PHE A 346 -8.59 -21.74 -9.68
C PHE A 346 -7.41 -21.05 -10.37
N PRO A 347 -6.16 -21.44 -10.07
CA PRO A 347 -5.01 -20.89 -10.76
C PRO A 347 -5.10 -21.23 -12.25
N ASN A 348 -4.93 -20.23 -13.11
CA ASN A 348 -4.89 -20.42 -14.56
C ASN A 348 -3.42 -20.34 -15.01
N SER A 349 -3.00 -21.18 -15.97
CA SER A 349 -1.61 -21.25 -16.40
C SER A 349 -1.16 -20.03 -17.23
N THR A 350 -2.11 -19.31 -17.83
CA THR A 350 -1.82 -18.24 -18.80
C THR A 350 -2.51 -16.90 -18.52
N GLY A 351 -3.19 -16.73 -17.37
CA GLY A 351 -3.94 -15.50 -17.11
C GLY A 351 -4.47 -15.35 -15.68
N PRO A 352 -5.36 -14.36 -15.44
CA PRO A 352 -6.07 -14.21 -14.18
C PRO A 352 -6.70 -15.55 -13.80
N GLY A 353 -6.47 -16.02 -12.56
CA GLY A 353 -7.11 -17.24 -12.07
C GLY A 353 -8.62 -17.20 -12.30
N LEU A 354 -9.20 -18.34 -12.70
CA LEU A 354 -10.63 -18.47 -12.90
C LEU A 354 -11.33 -18.32 -11.54
N ARG A 355 -12.21 -17.34 -11.44
CA ARG A 355 -13.00 -17.06 -10.23
C ARG A 355 -14.39 -17.61 -10.40
N ILE A 356 -14.78 -18.56 -9.55
CA ILE A 356 -16.10 -19.19 -9.61
C ILE A 356 -16.86 -18.82 -8.34
N GLY A 357 -17.87 -17.97 -8.48
CA GLY A 357 -18.84 -17.71 -7.41
C GLY A 357 -19.69 -18.95 -7.19
N THR A 358 -19.70 -19.46 -5.96
CA THR A 358 -20.46 -20.64 -5.56
C THR A 358 -21.67 -20.19 -4.75
N ARG A 359 -22.85 -20.68 -5.17
CA ARG A 359 -24.10 -20.57 -4.42
C ARG A 359 -24.41 -21.94 -3.88
N LEU A 360 -24.54 -22.06 -2.56
CA LEU A 360 -24.86 -23.36 -1.98
C LEU A 360 -26.37 -23.58 -2.02
N ALA A 361 -26.74 -24.81 -2.39
CA ALA A 361 -28.11 -25.30 -2.39
C ALA A 361 -28.13 -26.75 -1.91
N PRO A 362 -29.21 -27.22 -1.26
CA PRO A 362 -30.44 -26.48 -0.92
C PRO A 362 -30.25 -25.46 0.21
N PHE A 363 -31.29 -24.68 0.51
CA PHE A 363 -31.25 -23.54 1.45
C PHE A 363 -30.71 -23.92 2.84
N GLU A 364 -31.06 -25.09 3.36
CA GLU A 364 -30.59 -25.57 4.67
C GLU A 364 -29.07 -25.76 4.69
N LYS A 365 -28.51 -26.28 3.59
CA LYS A 365 -27.06 -26.44 3.43
C LYS A 365 -26.36 -25.10 3.27
N LYS A 366 -27.00 -24.13 2.60
CA LYS A 366 -26.53 -22.75 2.53
C LYS A 366 -26.43 -22.13 3.93
N ILE A 367 -27.49 -22.20 4.73
CA ILE A 367 -27.48 -21.65 6.10
C ILE A 367 -26.39 -22.31 6.95
N GLN A 368 -26.29 -23.65 6.92
CA GLN A 368 -25.23 -24.37 7.64
C GLN A 368 -23.84 -23.90 7.22
N PHE A 369 -23.58 -23.76 5.93
CA PHE A 369 -22.31 -23.27 5.42
C PHE A 369 -22.02 -21.83 5.85
N LEU A 370 -23.01 -20.93 5.79
CA LEU A 370 -22.82 -19.53 6.20
C LEU A 370 -22.49 -19.41 7.69
N VAL A 371 -23.09 -20.26 8.55
CA VAL A 371 -22.74 -20.33 9.98
C VAL A 371 -21.28 -20.76 10.16
N LEU A 372 -20.85 -21.83 9.47
CA LEU A 372 -19.47 -22.32 9.53
C LEU A 372 -18.48 -21.29 9.00
N ARG A 373 -18.79 -20.66 7.86
CA ARG A 373 -18.00 -19.59 7.26
C ARG A 373 -17.84 -18.41 8.21
N ASN A 374 -18.93 -17.98 8.84
CA ASN A 374 -18.89 -16.87 9.78
C ASN A 374 -18.08 -17.23 11.04
N ARG A 375 -18.19 -18.45 11.56
CA ARG A 375 -17.33 -18.95 12.66
C ARG A 375 -15.87 -18.91 12.25
N ALA A 376 -15.52 -19.48 11.10
CA ALA A 376 -14.16 -19.46 10.57
C ALA A 376 -13.64 -18.04 10.30
N PHE A 377 -14.48 -17.11 9.81
CA PHE A 377 -14.11 -15.70 9.62
C PHE A 377 -13.78 -14.98 10.92
N ARG A 378 -14.38 -15.40 12.05
CA ARG A 378 -14.17 -14.79 13.36
C ARG A 378 -12.84 -15.23 13.97
N ASN A 379 -12.50 -16.52 13.89
CA ASN A 379 -11.40 -17.07 14.70
C ASN A 379 -10.57 -18.18 14.02
N GLY A 380 -10.80 -18.46 12.74
CA GLY A 380 -10.04 -19.48 12.02
C GLY A 380 -10.31 -20.92 12.47
N ASP A 381 -11.46 -21.19 13.10
CA ASP A 381 -11.83 -22.51 13.64
C ASP A 381 -11.57 -23.69 12.66
N PRO A 382 -10.61 -24.59 12.95
CA PRO A 382 -10.23 -25.67 12.05
C PRO A 382 -11.37 -26.65 11.73
N GLU A 383 -12.26 -26.92 12.69
CA GLU A 383 -13.41 -27.79 12.51
C GLU A 383 -14.41 -27.15 11.54
N ALA A 384 -14.67 -25.84 11.72
CA ALA A 384 -15.52 -25.09 10.81
C ALA A 384 -14.95 -25.09 9.39
N VAL A 385 -13.64 -24.87 9.23
CA VAL A 385 -12.95 -24.87 7.93
C VAL A 385 -13.01 -26.26 7.28
N SER A 386 -12.88 -27.34 8.06
CA SER A 386 -13.02 -28.71 7.55
C SER A 386 -14.43 -29.00 7.07
N ASN A 387 -15.44 -28.55 7.80
CA ASN A 387 -16.84 -28.70 7.40
C ASN A 387 -17.19 -27.83 6.17
N MET A 388 -16.57 -26.65 6.05
CA MET A 388 -16.67 -25.83 4.83
C MET A 388 -16.07 -26.55 3.62
N PHE A 389 -14.91 -27.19 3.77
CA PHE A 389 -14.29 -27.97 2.70
C PHE A 389 -15.23 -29.08 2.20
N GLU A 390 -15.83 -29.84 3.10
CA GLU A 390 -16.80 -30.88 2.74
C GLU A 390 -18.04 -30.33 2.04
N ALA A 391 -18.59 -29.22 2.52
CA ALA A 391 -19.73 -28.57 1.88
C ALA A 391 -19.40 -28.10 0.45
N LEU A 392 -18.24 -27.48 0.25
CA LEU A 392 -17.77 -27.02 -1.07
C LEU A 392 -17.48 -28.19 -2.01
N ARG A 393 -16.88 -29.27 -1.48
CA ARG A 393 -16.65 -30.52 -2.22
C ARG A 393 -17.96 -31.09 -2.76
N VAL A 394 -18.97 -31.24 -1.91
CA VAL A 394 -20.28 -31.78 -2.30
C VAL A 394 -20.99 -30.88 -3.30
N ALA A 395 -20.93 -29.55 -3.12
CA ALA A 395 -21.53 -28.60 -4.05
C ALA A 395 -20.88 -28.65 -5.44
N LYS A 396 -19.54 -28.69 -5.51
CA LYS A 396 -18.79 -28.76 -6.77
C LYS A 396 -18.99 -30.06 -7.54
N LEU A 397 -19.13 -31.18 -6.84
CA LEU A 397 -19.33 -32.50 -7.44
C LEU A 397 -20.66 -32.66 -8.16
N LYS A 398 -21.66 -31.81 -7.88
CA LYS A 398 -22.97 -31.88 -8.56
C LYS A 398 -22.95 -31.25 -9.96
N ASP A 399 -22.19 -30.18 -10.15
CA ASP A 399 -22.26 -29.37 -11.38
C ASP A 399 -21.12 -29.64 -12.36
N TYR A 400 -20.02 -30.24 -11.91
CA TYR A 400 -18.84 -30.51 -12.73
C TYR A 400 -18.23 -31.87 -12.39
N LYS A 401 -17.68 -32.57 -13.41
CA LYS A 401 -16.72 -33.70 -13.24
C LYS A 401 -15.45 -33.18 -12.57
N SER A 402 -15.55 -32.83 -11.29
CA SER A 402 -14.49 -32.22 -10.52
C SER A 402 -13.35 -33.22 -10.43
N SER A 403 -12.19 -32.85 -10.94
CA SER A 403 -11.00 -33.69 -10.82
C SER A 403 -10.52 -33.69 -9.35
N PRO A 404 -9.84 -34.74 -8.88
CA PRO A 404 -9.20 -34.71 -7.56
C PRO A 404 -8.21 -33.55 -7.39
N GLN A 405 -7.64 -33.07 -8.49
CA GLN A 405 -6.80 -31.88 -8.51
C GLN A 405 -7.58 -30.62 -8.12
N ASP A 406 -8.85 -30.49 -8.53
CA ASP A 406 -9.71 -29.36 -8.16
C ASP A 406 -9.96 -29.36 -6.65
N LEU A 407 -10.18 -30.53 -6.05
CA LEU A 407 -10.36 -30.66 -4.59
C LEU A 407 -9.10 -30.26 -3.82
N LEU A 408 -7.92 -30.61 -4.33
CA LEU A 408 -6.64 -30.15 -3.77
C LEU A 408 -6.49 -28.63 -3.84
N VAL A 409 -6.98 -27.99 -4.91
CA VAL A 409 -7.00 -26.53 -5.02
C VAL A 409 -7.91 -25.91 -3.96
N VAL A 410 -9.14 -26.42 -3.81
CA VAL A 410 -10.07 -25.92 -2.77
C VAL A 410 -9.48 -26.07 -1.36
N ARG A 411 -8.87 -27.22 -1.07
CA ARG A 411 -8.20 -27.46 0.22
C ARG A 411 -7.12 -26.42 0.48
N LYS A 412 -6.19 -26.25 -0.47
CA LYS A 412 -5.08 -25.30 -0.36
C LYS A 412 -5.56 -23.85 -0.20
N GLN A 413 -6.66 -23.49 -0.87
CA GLN A 413 -7.27 -22.18 -0.73
C GLN A 413 -7.74 -21.97 0.72
N LEU A 414 -8.51 -22.90 1.28
CA LEU A 414 -9.00 -22.81 2.66
C LEU A 414 -7.84 -22.77 3.67
N GLU A 415 -6.81 -23.61 3.49
CA GLU A 415 -5.64 -23.61 4.38
C GLU A 415 -4.90 -22.26 4.34
N ALA A 416 -4.75 -21.66 3.15
CA ALA A 416 -4.14 -20.35 2.99
C ALA A 416 -5.00 -19.21 3.57
N GLU A 417 -6.33 -19.29 3.44
CA GLU A 417 -7.26 -18.31 3.99
C GLU A 417 -7.30 -18.33 5.51
N TYR A 418 -7.41 -19.50 6.12
CA TYR A 418 -7.67 -19.60 7.55
C TYR A 418 -6.41 -19.84 8.40
N GLY A 419 -5.28 -20.16 7.76
CA GLY A 419 -4.05 -20.53 8.48
C GLY A 419 -4.17 -21.85 9.24
N ALA A 420 -5.15 -22.69 8.87
CA ALA A 420 -5.43 -23.98 9.48
C ALA A 420 -5.03 -25.11 8.53
N THR A 421 -4.50 -26.20 9.05
CA THR A 421 -4.28 -27.43 8.27
C THR A 421 -5.54 -28.29 8.31
N LEU A 422 -6.09 -28.63 7.16
CA LEU A 422 -7.25 -29.50 7.11
C LEU A 422 -6.84 -30.94 7.44
N VAL A 423 -7.64 -31.66 8.22
CA VAL A 423 -7.37 -33.07 8.59
C VAL A 423 -8.08 -34.04 7.64
N ALA A 424 -9.21 -33.64 7.06
CA ALA A 424 -9.98 -34.46 6.14
C ALA A 424 -9.12 -34.97 4.97
N PRO A 425 -9.09 -36.28 4.66
CA PRO A 425 -8.33 -36.81 3.53
C PRO A 425 -8.98 -36.38 2.21
N VAL A 426 -8.15 -36.07 1.20
CA VAL A 426 -8.66 -35.95 -0.17
C VAL A 426 -8.88 -37.37 -0.69
N PRO A 427 -10.09 -37.73 -1.16
CA PRO A 427 -10.34 -39.07 -1.69
C PRO A 427 -9.39 -39.38 -2.87
N PRO A 428 -8.91 -40.62 -2.99
CA PRO A 428 -8.01 -41.02 -4.06
C PRO A 428 -8.68 -40.87 -5.44
N VAL A 429 -7.86 -40.62 -6.47
CA VAL A 429 -8.30 -40.61 -7.87
C VAL A 429 -8.80 -42.01 -8.22
N SER A 430 -10.11 -42.15 -8.47
CA SER A 430 -10.72 -43.39 -8.98
C SER A 430 -10.52 -43.54 -10.48
#